data_AF-W4M6R8-F1
#
_entry.id   AF-W4M6R8-F1
#
_cell.length_a   1.000
_cell.length_b   1.000
_cell.length_c   1.000
_cell.angle_alpha   90.00
_cell.angle_beta   90.00
_cell.angle_gamma   90.00
#
_symmetry.space_group_name_H-M   'P 1'
#
loop_
_entity.id
_entity.type
_entity.pdbx_description
1 polymer ?
#
loop_
_entity_poly.entity_id
_entity_poly.type
_entity_poly.pdbx_seq_one_letter_code
_entity_poly.pdbx_strand_id
1 'polypeptide(L)'
;MLPLIVAGGGVALLGINWYKRKRQNKRVSPLQNAYRGVQAQVERSSQIESWLESGEERTEDVAGLIQQEAQFNRQASAIVLTTTSAALHIFSRAPILTATGLGVLNGLGALVLLTAHLTVPQRESYLRYTRSAIMGYVSLTSIGYFVLRGAQGLTNPLGIATQLVDLALIGVLWDDHRAARGQLNRSDHGERT
;
A
#
# COMPACT_ATOMS: atom_id res chain seq x y z
N MET A 1 6.78 56.90 13.92
CA MET A 1 7.11 56.03 12.79
C MET A 1 6.91 54.59 13.21
N LEU A 2 5.88 53.93 12.70
CA LEU A 2 5.54 52.51 12.91
C LEU A 2 5.08 51.96 11.55
N PRO A 3 5.61 50.82 11.06
CA PRO A 3 5.14 50.25 9.81
C PRO A 3 3.92 49.36 10.06
N LEU A 4 2.87 49.61 9.28
CA LEU A 4 1.64 48.81 9.20
C LEU A 4 1.93 47.55 8.38
N ILE A 5 1.84 46.36 8.99
CA ILE A 5 2.01 45.08 8.30
C ILE A 5 0.67 44.70 7.64
N VAL A 6 0.68 44.64 6.31
CA VAL A 6 -0.41 44.10 5.49
C VAL A 6 -0.35 42.57 5.52
N ALA A 7 -1.22 41.93 6.30
CA ALA A 7 -1.42 40.48 6.30
C ALA A 7 -2.91 40.17 6.10
N GLY A 8 -3.34 39.97 4.83
CA GLY A 8 -4.75 39.71 4.56
C GLY A 8 -5.13 39.17 3.17
N GLY A 9 -4.17 38.85 2.27
CA GLY A 9 -4.49 38.49 0.88
C GLY A 9 -4.36 37.01 0.50
N GLY A 10 -3.63 36.19 1.27
CA GLY A 10 -3.16 34.88 0.80
C GLY A 10 -4.14 33.71 0.90
N VAL A 11 -5.13 33.76 1.79
CA VAL A 11 -5.96 32.58 2.11
C VAL A 11 -7.13 32.40 1.14
N ALA A 12 -7.64 33.47 0.53
CA ALA A 12 -8.80 33.41 -0.35
C ALA A 12 -8.50 32.74 -1.72
N LEU A 13 -7.27 32.85 -2.23
CA LEU A 13 -6.90 32.28 -3.54
C LEU A 13 -6.69 30.75 -3.50
N LEU A 14 -6.34 30.18 -2.34
CA LEU A 14 -6.20 28.72 -2.19
C LEU A 14 -7.58 28.01 -2.15
N GLY A 15 -8.60 28.65 -1.57
CA GLY A 15 -9.96 28.09 -1.49
C GLY A 15 -10.66 27.96 -2.85
N ILE A 16 -10.50 28.98 -3.72
CA ILE A 16 -11.18 29.02 -5.03
C ILE A 16 -10.60 27.98 -6.00
N ASN A 17 -9.28 27.74 -5.94
CA ASN A 17 -8.63 26.77 -6.82
C ASN A 17 -8.93 25.31 -6.39
N TRP A 18 -9.04 25.04 -5.09
CA TRP A 18 -9.46 23.73 -4.58
C TRP A 18 -10.89 23.38 -4.98
N TYR A 19 -11.81 24.35 -4.95
CA TYR A 19 -13.22 24.14 -5.32
C TYR A 19 -13.40 23.84 -6.82
N LYS A 20 -12.68 24.55 -7.71
CA LYS A 20 -12.72 24.28 -9.17
C LYS A 20 -12.14 22.90 -9.51
N ARG A 21 -11.05 22.49 -8.88
CA ARG A 21 -10.43 21.17 -9.10
C ARG A 21 -11.34 20.01 -8.66
N LYS A 22 -12.20 20.24 -7.66
CA LYS A 22 -13.21 19.26 -7.19
C LYS A 22 -14.36 19.02 -8.18
N ARG A 23 -14.62 19.97 -9.11
CA ARG A 23 -15.72 19.89 -10.10
C ARG A 23 -15.31 19.24 -11.43
N GLN A 24 -14.04 19.32 -11.83
CA GLN A 24 -13.57 18.72 -13.09
C GLN A 24 -13.20 17.24 -12.97
N ASN A 25 -12.89 16.75 -11.76
CA ASN A 25 -12.91 15.32 -11.48
C ASN A 25 -14.37 14.88 -11.33
N LYS A 26 -15.04 14.56 -12.45
CA LYS A 26 -16.17 13.63 -12.44
C LYS A 26 -15.68 12.38 -11.72
N ARG A 27 -16.04 12.26 -10.44
CA ARG A 27 -15.52 11.25 -9.53
C ARG A 27 -15.93 9.88 -10.07
N VAL A 28 -15.04 9.25 -10.82
CA VAL A 28 -15.08 7.80 -10.98
C VAL A 28 -15.02 7.28 -9.55
N SER A 29 -16.05 6.54 -9.13
CA SER A 29 -16.10 6.10 -7.74
C SER A 29 -14.89 5.20 -7.46
N PRO A 30 -14.33 5.19 -6.24
CA PRO A 30 -13.22 4.29 -5.90
C PRO A 30 -13.51 2.83 -6.26
N LEU A 31 -14.78 2.42 -6.10
CA LEU A 31 -15.26 1.10 -6.49
C LEU A 31 -15.24 0.87 -8.00
N GLN A 32 -15.58 1.87 -8.82
CA GLN A 32 -15.46 1.78 -10.28
C GLN A 32 -14.01 1.65 -10.73
N ASN A 33 -13.07 2.33 -10.07
CA ASN A 33 -11.64 2.18 -10.36
C ASN A 33 -11.13 0.79 -9.98
N ALA A 34 -11.54 0.26 -8.82
CA ALA A 34 -11.19 -1.09 -8.40
C ALA A 34 -11.73 -2.14 -9.39
N TYR A 35 -13.01 -2.01 -9.78
CA TYR A 35 -13.64 -2.91 -10.75
C TYR A 35 -12.94 -2.89 -12.11
N ARG A 36 -12.62 -1.70 -12.64
CA ARG A 36 -11.85 -1.56 -13.88
C ARG A 36 -10.45 -2.18 -13.77
N GLY A 37 -9.80 -2.04 -12.61
CA GLY A 37 -8.51 -2.67 -12.36
C GLY A 37 -8.56 -4.19 -12.44
N VAL A 38 -9.59 -4.79 -11.84
CA VAL A 38 -9.81 -6.25 -11.90
C VAL A 38 -10.14 -6.71 -13.32
N GLN A 39 -11.02 -6.00 -14.04
CA GLN A 39 -11.32 -6.34 -15.44
C GLN A 39 -10.08 -6.29 -16.32
N ALA A 40 -9.28 -5.23 -16.19
CA ALA A 40 -8.03 -5.09 -16.92
C ALA A 40 -7.02 -6.19 -16.56
N GLN A 41 -7.02 -6.70 -15.32
CA GLN A 41 -6.17 -7.83 -14.94
C GLN A 41 -6.62 -9.13 -15.61
N VAL A 42 -7.92 -9.41 -15.62
CA VAL A 42 -8.47 -10.61 -16.27
C VAL A 42 -8.16 -10.59 -17.76
N GLU A 43 -8.34 -9.45 -18.42
CA GLU A 43 -8.03 -9.26 -19.84
C GLU A 43 -6.53 -9.41 -20.14
N ARG A 44 -5.64 -8.88 -19.27
CA ARG A 44 -4.20 -9.10 -19.41
C ARG A 44 -3.81 -10.57 -19.24
N SER A 45 -4.44 -11.27 -18.30
CA SER A 45 -4.14 -12.68 -18.02
C SER A 45 -4.52 -13.55 -19.22
N SER A 46 -5.70 -13.32 -19.82
CA SER A 46 -6.10 -14.05 -21.03
C SER A 46 -5.23 -13.72 -22.24
N GLN A 47 -4.75 -12.47 -22.37
CA GLN A 47 -3.79 -12.09 -23.41
C GLN A 47 -2.48 -12.86 -23.23
N ILE A 48 -1.89 -12.88 -22.02
CA ILE A 48 -0.67 -13.63 -21.73
C ILE A 48 -0.84 -15.12 -22.07
N GLU A 49 -1.96 -15.73 -21.68
CA GLU A 49 -2.24 -17.14 -21.96
C GLU A 49 -2.32 -17.41 -23.47
N SER A 50 -3.08 -16.60 -24.22
CA SER A 50 -3.20 -16.75 -25.68
C SER A 50 -1.87 -16.58 -26.43
N TRP A 51 -0.97 -15.76 -25.87
CA TRP A 51 0.37 -15.53 -26.42
C TRP A 51 1.33 -16.68 -26.12
N LEU A 52 1.26 -17.25 -24.91
CA LEU A 52 2.01 -18.46 -24.58
C LEU A 52 1.59 -19.64 -25.46
N GLU A 53 0.31 -19.71 -25.85
CA GLU A 53 -0.21 -20.72 -26.77
C GLU A 53 0.18 -20.48 -28.24
N SER A 54 0.33 -19.22 -28.69
CA SER A 54 0.63 -18.91 -30.09
C SER A 54 2.08 -19.17 -30.49
N GLY A 55 3.01 -19.20 -29.51
CA GLY A 55 4.45 -19.42 -29.76
C GLY A 55 5.14 -18.23 -30.45
N GLU A 56 4.50 -17.07 -30.56
CA GLU A 56 5.08 -15.87 -31.17
C GLU A 56 5.98 -15.13 -30.16
N GLU A 57 7.29 -15.11 -30.39
CA GLU A 57 8.25 -14.34 -29.58
C GLU A 57 8.07 -12.83 -29.82
N ARG A 58 7.18 -12.14 -29.10
CA ARG A 58 7.37 -10.69 -28.82
C ARG A 58 7.71 -10.47 -27.36
N THR A 59 9.00 -10.62 -27.09
CA THR A 59 9.58 -10.63 -25.74
C THR A 59 9.41 -9.32 -24.98
N GLU A 60 9.36 -8.17 -25.67
CA GLU A 60 9.24 -6.85 -25.02
C GLU A 60 7.83 -6.57 -24.50
N ASP A 61 6.79 -6.86 -25.31
CA ASP A 61 5.39 -6.65 -24.92
C ASP A 61 4.99 -7.59 -23.77
N VAL A 62 5.41 -8.86 -23.83
CA VAL A 62 5.13 -9.87 -22.81
C VAL A 62 5.82 -9.52 -21.49
N ALA A 63 7.08 -9.06 -21.52
CA ALA A 63 7.79 -8.65 -20.32
C ALA A 63 7.09 -7.47 -19.61
N GLY A 64 6.55 -6.51 -20.37
CA GLY A 64 5.77 -5.40 -19.84
C GLY A 64 4.48 -5.84 -19.16
N LEU A 65 3.74 -6.77 -19.79
CA LEU A 65 2.50 -7.32 -19.23
C LEU A 65 2.75 -8.12 -17.94
N ILE A 66 3.77 -8.99 -17.93
CA ILE A 66 4.17 -9.75 -16.73
C ILE A 66 4.56 -8.80 -15.59
N GLN A 67 5.28 -7.71 -15.89
CA GLN A 67 5.67 -6.74 -14.88
C GLN A 67 4.47 -5.99 -14.29
N GLN A 68 3.50 -5.60 -15.14
CA GLN A 68 2.25 -4.98 -14.68
C GLN A 68 1.42 -5.93 -13.81
N GLU A 69 1.33 -7.20 -14.21
CA GLU A 69 0.61 -8.22 -13.44
C GLU A 69 1.28 -8.46 -12.09
N ALA A 70 2.60 -8.60 -12.05
CA ALA A 70 3.36 -8.74 -10.80
C ALA A 70 3.18 -7.52 -9.88
N GLN A 71 3.16 -6.31 -10.42
CA GLN A 71 2.88 -5.10 -9.65
C GLN A 71 1.46 -5.11 -9.07
N PHE A 72 0.46 -5.49 -9.86
CA PHE A 72 -0.92 -5.62 -9.40
C PHE A 72 -1.04 -6.67 -8.29
N ASN A 73 -0.46 -7.87 -8.49
CA ASN A 73 -0.52 -8.97 -7.54
C ASN A 73 0.12 -8.60 -6.20
N ARG A 74 1.23 -7.86 -6.22
CA ARG A 74 1.86 -7.32 -5.00
C ARG A 74 0.96 -6.31 -4.29
N GLN A 75 0.38 -5.38 -5.01
CA GLN A 75 -0.52 -4.38 -4.42
C GLN A 75 -1.77 -5.02 -3.81
N ALA A 76 -2.41 -5.96 -4.53
CA ALA A 76 -3.54 -6.71 -4.04
C ALA A 76 -3.19 -7.51 -2.77
N SER A 77 -2.06 -8.20 -2.79
CA SER A 77 -1.56 -8.96 -1.63
C SER A 77 -1.31 -8.05 -0.43
N ALA A 78 -0.69 -6.88 -0.62
CA ALA A 78 -0.46 -5.92 0.45
C ALA A 78 -1.77 -5.41 1.06
N ILE A 79 -2.79 -5.12 0.25
CA ILE A 79 -4.11 -4.69 0.72
C ILE A 79 -4.78 -5.81 1.53
N VAL A 80 -4.82 -7.03 0.99
CA VAL A 80 -5.46 -8.18 1.64
C VAL A 80 -4.76 -8.50 2.95
N LEU A 81 -3.44 -8.56 2.97
CA LEU A 81 -2.66 -8.86 4.17
C LEU A 81 -2.78 -7.74 5.21
N THR A 82 -2.76 -6.47 4.82
CA THR A 82 -2.95 -5.35 5.77
C THR A 82 -4.34 -5.37 6.38
N THR A 83 -5.38 -5.63 5.57
CA THR A 83 -6.76 -5.73 6.05
C THR A 83 -6.94 -6.93 6.98
N THR A 84 -6.33 -8.06 6.63
CA THR A 84 -6.35 -9.29 7.46
C THR A 84 -5.62 -9.08 8.77
N SER A 85 -4.41 -8.49 8.76
CA SER A 85 -3.66 -8.12 9.96
C SER A 85 -4.48 -7.19 10.86
N ALA A 86 -5.07 -6.13 10.29
CA ALA A 86 -5.93 -5.22 11.04
C ALA A 86 -7.14 -5.91 11.67
N ALA A 87 -7.82 -6.78 10.91
CA ALA A 87 -8.94 -7.56 11.41
C ALA A 87 -8.50 -8.49 12.56
N LEU A 88 -7.37 -9.19 12.42
CA LEU A 88 -6.83 -10.02 13.48
C LEU A 88 -6.50 -9.20 14.72
N HIS A 89 -5.92 -8.01 14.58
CA HIS A 89 -5.64 -7.13 15.71
C HIS A 89 -6.90 -6.60 16.42
N ILE A 90 -7.96 -6.27 15.67
CA ILE A 90 -9.23 -5.77 16.23
C ILE A 90 -10.05 -6.89 16.87
N PHE A 91 -10.16 -8.04 16.21
CA PHE A 91 -11.07 -9.11 16.60
C PHE A 91 -10.41 -10.19 17.47
N SER A 92 -9.08 -10.31 17.48
CA SER A 92 -8.42 -11.19 18.43
C SER A 92 -8.64 -10.65 19.84
N ARG A 93 -9.51 -11.31 20.61
CA ARG A 93 -9.72 -11.04 22.05
C ARG A 93 -8.54 -11.51 22.91
N ALA A 94 -7.33 -11.43 22.36
CA ALA A 94 -6.13 -11.95 22.98
C ALA A 94 -5.82 -11.08 24.23
N PRO A 95 -5.92 -11.63 25.45
CA PRO A 95 -6.20 -10.86 26.66
C PRO A 95 -5.21 -9.73 26.96
N ILE A 96 -3.93 -9.86 26.59
CA ILE A 96 -2.91 -8.82 26.84
C ILE A 96 -2.98 -7.63 25.88
N LEU A 97 -3.36 -7.85 24.61
CA LEU A 97 -3.48 -6.78 23.62
C LEU A 97 -4.85 -6.07 23.70
N THR A 98 -5.89 -6.79 24.12
CA THR A 98 -7.23 -6.22 24.31
C THR A 98 -7.44 -5.59 25.69
N ALA A 99 -6.81 -6.09 26.76
CA ALA A 99 -6.95 -5.48 28.10
C ALA A 99 -6.40 -4.05 28.17
N THR A 100 -5.52 -3.68 27.24
CA THR A 100 -4.90 -2.34 27.17
C THR A 100 -5.45 -1.47 26.05
N GLY A 101 -6.40 -1.95 25.24
CA GLY A 101 -6.90 -1.25 24.04
C GLY A 101 -5.89 -1.15 22.89
N LEU A 102 -4.65 -1.61 23.09
CA LEU A 102 -3.56 -1.53 22.12
C LEU A 102 -3.85 -2.35 20.85
N GLY A 103 -4.55 -3.48 20.95
CA GLY A 103 -4.94 -4.29 19.79
C GLY A 103 -5.84 -3.53 18.81
N VAL A 104 -6.83 -2.79 19.33
CA VAL A 104 -7.73 -1.98 18.50
C VAL A 104 -6.99 -0.83 17.84
N LEU A 105 -6.15 -0.12 18.60
CA LEU A 105 -5.29 0.94 18.07
C LEU A 105 -4.32 0.40 17.01
N ASN A 106 -3.82 -0.83 17.19
CA ASN A 106 -2.96 -1.50 16.22
C ASN A 106 -3.68 -1.77 14.89
N GLY A 107 -4.89 -2.35 14.94
CA GLY A 107 -5.64 -2.58 13.72
C GLY A 107 -6.10 -1.28 13.05
N LEU A 108 -6.52 -0.28 13.83
CA LEU A 108 -6.91 1.02 13.28
C LEU A 108 -5.73 1.77 12.64
N GLY A 109 -4.54 1.75 13.26
CA GLY A 109 -3.36 2.37 12.68
C GLY A 109 -2.96 1.75 11.34
N ALA A 110 -3.05 0.41 11.22
CA ALA A 110 -2.84 -0.28 9.96
C ALA A 110 -3.87 0.15 8.88
N LEU A 111 -5.16 0.25 9.24
CA LEU A 111 -6.21 0.70 8.31
C LEU A 111 -6.07 2.16 7.91
N VAL A 112 -5.65 3.04 8.81
CA VAL A 112 -5.39 4.45 8.51
C VAL A 112 -4.22 4.57 7.54
N LEU A 113 -3.14 3.83 7.75
CA LEU A 113 -1.99 3.81 6.85
C LEU A 113 -2.35 3.22 5.48
N LEU A 114 -3.15 2.16 5.44
CA LEU A 114 -3.67 1.58 4.20
C LEU A 114 -4.56 2.59 3.45
N THR A 115 -5.45 3.26 4.17
CA THR A 115 -6.32 4.28 3.59
C THR A 115 -5.50 5.44 3.03
N ALA A 116 -4.48 5.89 3.76
CA ALA A 116 -3.55 6.90 3.28
C ALA A 116 -2.81 6.41 2.02
N HIS A 117 -2.36 5.16 1.99
CA HIS A 117 -1.72 4.56 0.82
C HIS A 117 -2.63 4.53 -0.42
N LEU A 118 -3.94 4.29 -0.25
CA LEU A 118 -4.91 4.21 -1.34
C LEU A 118 -5.49 5.56 -1.78
N THR A 119 -5.52 6.56 -0.91
CA THR A 119 -6.23 7.84 -1.16
C THR A 119 -5.32 9.03 -1.46
N VAL A 120 -4.06 8.99 -1.01
CA VAL A 120 -3.09 10.05 -1.29
C VAL A 120 -2.71 10.01 -2.77
N PRO A 121 -2.53 11.17 -3.44
CA PRO A 121 -2.08 11.22 -4.82
C PRO A 121 -0.82 10.36 -5.02
N GLN A 122 -0.89 9.42 -5.96
CA GLN A 122 0.12 8.40 -6.21
C GLN A 122 1.39 8.97 -6.88
N ARG A 123 2.02 9.96 -6.26
CA ARG A 123 3.40 10.29 -6.60
C ARG A 123 4.29 9.21 -5.99
N GLU A 124 5.29 8.79 -6.75
CA GLU A 124 6.24 7.74 -6.37
C GLU A 124 6.83 7.97 -4.97
N SER A 125 7.14 9.21 -4.61
CA SER A 125 7.66 9.57 -3.29
C SER A 125 6.69 9.25 -2.15
N TYR A 126 5.39 9.55 -2.29
CA TYR A 126 4.38 9.27 -1.27
C TYR A 126 4.09 7.78 -1.14
N LEU A 127 4.07 7.05 -2.25
CA LEU A 127 3.93 5.59 -2.24
C LEU A 127 5.09 4.94 -1.48
N ARG A 128 6.32 5.42 -1.70
CA ARG A 128 7.50 4.95 -0.97
C ARG A 128 7.36 5.21 0.53
N TYR A 129 6.99 6.43 0.93
CA TYR A 129 6.84 6.78 2.35
C TYR A 129 5.73 5.98 3.04
N THR A 130 4.55 5.88 2.43
CA THR A 130 3.42 5.12 2.99
C THR A 130 3.74 3.64 3.11
N ARG A 131 4.40 3.05 2.10
CA ARG A 131 4.87 1.66 2.14
C ARG A 131 5.87 1.44 3.28
N SER A 132 6.87 2.30 3.41
CA SER A 132 7.84 2.23 4.51
C SER A 132 7.18 2.44 5.88
N ALA A 133 6.17 3.31 5.98
CA ALA A 133 5.41 3.52 7.20
C ALA A 133 4.60 2.27 7.59
N ILE A 134 3.90 1.63 6.65
CA ILE A 134 3.17 0.36 6.91
C ILE A 134 4.16 -0.71 7.35
N MET A 135 5.27 -0.88 6.63
CA MET A 135 6.29 -1.89 6.96
C MET A 135 6.89 -1.66 8.36
N GLY A 136 7.27 -0.42 8.67
CA GLY A 136 7.82 -0.05 9.98
C GLY A 136 6.80 -0.23 11.11
N TYR A 137 5.55 0.13 10.86
CA TYR A 137 4.45 -0.05 11.80
C TYR A 137 4.23 -1.53 12.15
N VAL A 138 4.07 -2.38 11.14
CA VAL A 138 3.85 -3.82 11.30
C VAL A 138 5.06 -4.51 11.95
N SER A 139 6.27 -4.06 11.62
CA SER A 139 7.50 -4.57 12.26
C SER A 139 7.53 -4.21 13.74
N LEU A 140 7.17 -2.97 14.10
CA LEU A 140 7.14 -2.52 15.48
C LEU A 140 6.08 -3.25 16.31
N THR A 141 4.88 -3.46 15.76
CA THR A 141 3.82 -4.22 16.44
C THR A 141 4.21 -5.68 16.63
N SER A 142 4.88 -6.27 15.64
CA SER A 142 5.39 -7.65 15.69
C SER A 142 6.47 -7.82 16.77
N ILE A 143 7.47 -6.92 16.80
CA ILE A 143 8.50 -6.92 17.84
C ILE A 143 7.86 -6.70 19.22
N GLY A 144 6.95 -5.73 19.33
CA GLY A 144 6.23 -5.45 20.56
C GLY A 144 5.46 -6.66 21.10
N TYR A 145 4.86 -7.47 20.23
CA TYR A 145 4.19 -8.71 20.63
C TYR A 145 5.13 -9.66 21.38
N PHE A 146 6.33 -9.93 20.83
CA PHE A 146 7.30 -10.82 21.46
C PHE A 146 7.95 -10.21 22.70
N VAL A 147 8.19 -8.89 22.71
CA VAL A 147 8.71 -8.20 23.90
C VAL A 147 7.73 -8.27 25.07
N LEU A 148 6.43 -8.11 24.82
CA LEU A 148 5.41 -8.12 25.87
C LEU A 148 5.04 -9.52 26.34
N ARG A 149 5.06 -10.53 25.46
CA ARG A 149 4.65 -11.90 25.80
C ARG A 149 5.80 -12.86 26.09
N GLY A 150 7.02 -12.55 25.65
CA GLY A 150 8.15 -13.47 25.71
C GLY A 150 7.81 -14.84 25.11
N ALA A 151 8.23 -15.91 25.79
CA ALA A 151 8.01 -17.29 25.35
C ALA A 151 6.53 -17.70 25.30
N GLN A 152 5.65 -17.08 26.08
CA GLN A 152 4.20 -17.33 26.02
C GLN A 152 3.59 -16.85 24.69
N GLY A 153 4.29 -16.00 23.94
CA GLY A 153 3.90 -15.60 22.59
C GLY A 153 3.85 -16.78 21.61
N LEU A 154 4.67 -17.82 21.86
CA LEU A 154 4.79 -19.02 21.01
C LEU A 154 3.77 -20.11 21.33
N THR A 155 3.02 -19.99 22.44
CA THR A 155 1.99 -20.98 22.80
C THR A 155 0.58 -20.53 22.39
N ASN A 156 0.43 -19.29 21.92
CA ASN A 156 -0.84 -18.75 21.47
C ASN A 156 -0.98 -18.92 19.94
N PRO A 157 -1.79 -19.87 19.44
CA PRO A 157 -1.90 -20.15 18.01
C PRO A 157 -2.42 -18.95 17.23
N LEU A 158 -3.36 -18.18 17.81
CA LEU A 158 -3.89 -16.98 17.17
C LEU A 158 -2.84 -15.88 17.06
N GLY A 159 -2.01 -15.72 18.09
CA GLY A 159 -0.91 -14.76 18.08
C GLY A 159 0.15 -15.12 17.02
N ILE A 160 0.50 -16.40 16.90
CA ILE A 160 1.39 -16.89 15.84
C ILE A 160 0.79 -16.61 14.46
N ALA A 161 -0.50 -16.92 14.26
CA ALA A 161 -1.18 -16.66 12.99
C ALA A 161 -1.12 -15.18 12.60
N THR A 162 -1.37 -14.26 13.54
CA THR A 162 -1.21 -12.82 13.30
C THR A 162 0.23 -12.47 12.91
N GLN A 163 1.23 -12.99 13.62
CA GLN A 163 2.64 -12.74 13.29
C GLN A 163 3.04 -13.29 11.92
N LEU A 164 2.48 -14.43 11.49
CA LEU A 164 2.72 -14.96 10.15
C LEU A 164 2.13 -14.06 9.07
N VAL A 165 0.93 -13.51 9.28
CA VAL A 165 0.32 -12.53 8.36
C VAL A 165 1.16 -11.25 8.30
N ASP A 166 1.64 -10.76 9.44
CA ASP A 166 2.48 -9.58 9.53
C ASP A 166 3.83 -9.79 8.81
N LEU A 167 4.46 -10.96 8.99
CA LEU A 167 5.68 -11.34 8.28
C LEU A 167 5.47 -11.46 6.77
N ALA A 168 4.36 -12.07 6.35
CA ALA A 168 4.01 -12.14 4.93
C ALA A 168 3.81 -10.74 4.33
N LEU A 169 3.15 -9.85 5.07
CA LEU A 169 2.95 -8.45 4.66
C LEU A 169 4.30 -7.72 4.50
N ILE A 170 5.19 -7.85 5.48
CA ILE A 170 6.56 -7.30 5.41
C ILE A 170 7.29 -7.83 4.17
N GLY A 171 7.18 -9.13 3.89
CA GLY A 171 7.78 -9.75 2.71
C GLY A 171 7.28 -9.16 1.39
N VAL A 172 5.96 -9.01 1.24
CA VAL A 172 5.34 -8.41 0.04
C VAL A 172 5.77 -6.95 -0.14
N LEU A 173 5.73 -6.14 0.94
CA LEU A 173 6.13 -4.73 0.87
C LEU A 173 7.62 -4.56 0.55
N TRP A 174 8.46 -5.49 1.03
CA TRP A 174 9.89 -5.50 0.75
C TRP A 174 10.19 -5.85 -0.72
N ASP A 175 9.53 -6.87 -1.27
CA ASP A 175 9.68 -7.23 -2.69
C ASP A 175 9.23 -6.08 -3.61
N ASP A 176 8.09 -5.47 -3.30
CA ASP A 176 7.60 -4.30 -4.02
C ASP A 176 8.61 -3.13 -3.96
N HIS A 177 9.30 -2.95 -2.83
CA HIS A 177 10.36 -1.95 -2.70
C HIS A 177 11.64 -2.27 -3.49
N ARG A 178 11.97 -3.56 -3.67
CA ARG A 178 13.08 -3.99 -4.53
C ARG A 178 12.73 -3.78 -6.01
N ALA A 179 11.52 -4.16 -6.41
CA ALA A 179 11.04 -4.00 -7.78
C ALA A 179 11.07 -2.52 -8.22
N ALA A 180 10.59 -1.61 -7.38
CA ALA A 180 10.60 -0.18 -7.67
C ALA A 180 12.03 0.38 -7.85
N ARG A 181 13.00 -0.08 -7.04
CA ARG A 181 14.41 0.34 -7.17
C ARG A 181 15.07 -0.20 -8.44
N GLY A 182 14.73 -1.42 -8.86
CA GLY A 182 15.24 -2.00 -10.10
C GLY A 182 14.82 -1.22 -11.34
N GLN A 183 13.63 -0.61 -11.35
CA GLN A 183 13.16 0.23 -12.44
C GLN A 183 13.97 1.53 -12.56
N LEU A 184 14.27 2.20 -11.44
CA LEU A 184 15.06 3.44 -11.41
C LEU A 184 16.48 3.24 -11.95
N ASN A 185 17.11 2.10 -11.65
CA ASN A 185 18.46 1.83 -12.15
C ASN A 185 18.49 1.52 -13.66
N ARG A 186 17.39 1.02 -14.25
CA ARG A 186 17.33 0.76 -15.70
C ARG A 186 17.18 2.04 -16.52
N SER A 187 16.44 3.03 -16.04
CA SER A 187 16.26 4.30 -16.76
C SER A 187 17.57 5.09 -16.92
N ASP A 188 18.48 5.03 -15.93
CA ASP A 188 19.76 5.76 -15.96
C ASP A 188 20.78 5.21 -16.98
N HIS A 189 20.57 4.00 -17.51
CA HIS A 189 21.49 3.37 -18.47
C HIS A 189 21.02 3.48 -19.92
N GLY A 190 19.75 3.75 -20.17
CA GLY A 190 19.19 3.90 -21.52
C GLY A 190 19.49 5.26 -22.19
N GLU A 191 19.81 6.30 -21.42
CA GLU A 191 20.05 7.65 -21.97
C GLU A 191 21.53 7.93 -22.34
N ARG A 192 22.44 6.96 -22.20
CA ARG A 192 23.89 7.16 -22.43
C ARG A 192 24.44 6.59 -23.73
N THR A 193 23.58 6.13 -24.65
CA THR A 193 23.95 5.58 -25.96
C THR A 193 23.37 6.42 -27.08
#